data_AF-A0A3C0RA08-F1
#
_entry.id   AF-A0A3C0RA08-F1
#
_cell.length_a   1.000
_cell.length_b   1.000
_cell.length_c   1.000
_cell.angle_alpha   90.00
_cell.angle_beta   90.00
_cell.angle_gamma   90.00
#
_symmetry.space_group_name_H-M   'P 1'
#
loop_
_entity.id
_entity.type
_entity.pdbx_description
1 polymer ?
#
loop_
_entity_poly.entity_id
_entity_poly.type
_entity_poly.pdbx_seq_one_letter_code
_entity_poly.pdbx_strand_id
1 'polypeptide(L)' 'MDGALLATFFDWIMEPVAMKLGFWNWKDAQIPFYNYVCWFVISLLLLVAFRYLKPVRNNQFALHLLIIQALFFLTLRTYL' A
#
# COMPACT_ATOMS: atom_id res chain seq x y z
N MET A 1 8.88 1.83 11.50
CA MET A 1 7.53 1.34 11.79
C MET A 1 6.51 2.15 11.00
N ASP A 2 6.60 3.48 11.02
CA ASP A 2 5.69 4.39 10.28
C ASP A 2 5.55 4.08 8.79
N GLY A 3 6.66 3.76 8.09
CA GLY A 3 6.62 3.43 6.66
C GLY A 3 5.88 2.14 6.31
N ALA A 4 5.93 1.13 7.19
CA ALA A 4 5.22 -0.14 6.97
C ALA A 4 3.71 0.03 7.20
N LEU A 5 3.32 0.82 8.22
CA LEU A 5 1.92 1.17 8.48
C LEU A 5 1.33 1.97 7.31
N LEU A 6 2.07 2.96 6.78
CA LEU A 6 1.67 3.74 5.61
C LEU A 6 1.47 2.85 4.37
N ALA A 7 2.39 1.91 4.11
CA ALA A 7 2.29 1.00 2.98
C ALA A 7 1.03 0.10 3.08
N THR A 8 0.75 -0.44 4.27
CA THR A 8 -0.44 -1.27 4.48
C THR A 8 -1.74 -0.49 4.45
N PHE A 9 -1.71 0.75 4.96
CA PHE A 9 -2.88 1.62 4.90
C PHE A 9 -3.20 2.01 3.46
N PHE A 10 -2.17 2.26 2.65
CA PHE A 10 -2.34 2.48 1.21
C PHE A 10 -2.91 1.25 0.51
N ASP A 11 -2.45 0.05 0.86
CA ASP A 11 -2.98 -1.20 0.31
C ASP A 11 -4.47 -1.36 0.61
N TRP A 12 -4.92 -1.01 1.82
CA TRP A 12 -6.34 -0.98 2.20
C TRP A 12 -7.19 0.03 1.40
N ILE A 13 -6.60 1.13 0.94
CA ILE A 13 -7.28 2.09 0.05
C ILE A 13 -7.39 1.52 -1.37
N MET A 14 -6.33 0.90 -1.87
CA MET A 14 -6.20 0.45 -3.25
C MET A 14 -7.03 -0.82 -3.53
N GLU A 15 -7.00 -1.78 -2.62
CA GLU A 15 -7.58 -3.13 -2.77
C GLU A 15 -9.05 -3.14 -3.25
N PRO A 16 -9.99 -2.39 -2.65
CA PRO A 16 -11.37 -2.35 -3.11
C PRO A 16 -11.53 -1.79 -4.53
N VAL A 17 -10.68 -0.83 -4.91
CA VAL A 17 -10.70 -0.23 -6.24
C VAL A 17 -10.11 -1.19 -7.26
N ALA A 18 -9.03 -1.90 -6.92
CA ALA A 18 -8.41 -2.91 -7.78
C ALA A 18 -9.40 -4.01 -8.17
N MET A 19 -10.22 -4.47 -7.20
CA MET A 19 -11.33 -5.41 -7.44
C MET A 19 -12.38 -4.82 -8.40
N LYS A 20 -12.84 -3.58 -8.15
CA LYS A 20 -13.88 -2.91 -8.98
C LYS A 20 -13.41 -2.60 -10.40
N LEU A 21 -12.13 -2.30 -10.58
CA LEU A 21 -11.50 -2.08 -11.88
C LEU A 21 -11.13 -3.38 -12.61
N GLY A 22 -11.28 -4.54 -11.96
CA GLY A 22 -10.96 -5.84 -12.55
C GLY A 22 -9.46 -6.11 -12.69
N PHE A 23 -8.60 -5.47 -11.91
CA PHE A 23 -7.16 -5.76 -11.89
C PHE A 23 -6.86 -7.16 -11.37
N TRP A 24 -7.53 -7.56 -10.30
CA TRP A 24 -7.57 -8.93 -9.81
C TRP A 24 -8.85 -9.15 -9.01
N ASN A 25 -9.22 -10.41 -8.81
CA ASN A 25 -10.36 -10.79 -7.99
C ASN A 25 -9.94 -11.80 -6.92
N TRP A 26 -10.34 -11.54 -5.67
CA TRP A 26 -10.24 -12.50 -4.59
C TRP A 26 -11.41 -13.48 -4.63
N LYS A 27 -11.16 -14.70 -4.16
CA LYS A 27 -12.20 -15.71 -3.98
C LYS A 27 -13.29 -15.16 -3.05
N ASP A 28 -14.55 -15.38 -3.42
CA ASP A 28 -15.74 -14.88 -2.70
C ASP A 28 -15.87 -13.35 -2.62
N ALA A 29 -15.14 -12.60 -3.47
CA ALA A 29 -15.09 -11.13 -3.47
C ALA A 29 -14.68 -10.50 -2.13
N GLN A 30 -14.07 -11.30 -1.25
CA GLN A 30 -13.59 -10.88 0.05
C GLN A 30 -12.07 -10.78 0.04
N ILE A 31 -11.57 -9.61 0.41
CA ILE A 31 -10.14 -9.37 0.53
C ILE A 31 -9.66 -10.09 1.80
N PRO A 32 -8.79 -11.10 1.70
CA PRO A 32 -8.37 -11.85 2.87
C PRO A 32 -7.49 -10.99 3.78
N PHE A 33 -7.77 -11.01 5.08
CA PHE A 33 -6.95 -10.30 6.07
C PHE A 33 -5.45 -10.68 5.99
N TYR A 34 -5.17 -11.92 5.59
CA TYR A 34 -3.83 -12.43 5.34
C TYR A 34 -3.03 -11.59 4.33
N ASN A 35 -3.69 -10.99 3.32
CA ASN A 35 -3.01 -10.14 2.34
C ASN A 35 -2.41 -8.89 2.97
N TYR A 36 -3.20 -8.18 3.79
CA TYR A 36 -2.73 -7.00 4.51
C TYR A 36 -1.58 -7.34 5.48
N VAL A 37 -1.65 -8.49 6.15
CA VAL A 37 -0.57 -8.97 7.03
C VAL A 37 0.70 -9.28 6.22
N CYS A 38 0.57 -9.91 5.06
CA CYS A 38 1.71 -10.18 4.18
C CYS A 38 2.38 -8.88 3.75
N TRP A 39 1.61 -7.90 3.27
CA TRP A 39 2.15 -6.60 2.89
C TRP A 39 2.76 -5.83 4.06
N PHE A 40 2.20 -5.95 5.27
CA PHE A 40 2.80 -5.39 6.48
C PHE A 40 4.18 -5.99 6.75
N VAL A 41 4.27 -7.33 6.75
CA VAL A 41 5.51 -8.05 7.04
C VAL A 41 6.56 -7.77 5.97
N ILE A 42 6.20 -7.82 4.69
CA ILE A 42 7.10 -7.49 3.58
C ILE A 42 7.60 -6.04 3.70
N SER A 43 6.71 -5.09 3.95
CA SER A 43 7.08 -3.68 4.10
C SER A 43 8.00 -3.46 5.32
N LEU A 44 7.76 -4.19 6.42
CA LEU A 44 8.60 -4.16 7.60
C LEU A 44 9.98 -4.76 7.33
N LEU A 45 10.06 -5.91 6.65
CA LEU A 45 11.31 -6.54 6.24
C LEU A 45 12.13 -5.63 5.31
N LEU A 46 11.48 -5.00 4.32
CA LEU A 46 12.13 -4.03 3.45
C LEU A 46 12.64 -2.82 4.24
N LEU A 47 11.84 -2.27 5.14
CA LEU A 47 12.25 -1.12 5.97
C LEU A 47 13.46 -1.47 6.86
N VAL A 48 13.49 -2.68 7.41
CA VAL A 48 14.63 -3.19 8.19
C VAL A 48 15.85 -3.38 7.28
N ALA A 49 15.69 -4.05 6.13
CA ALA A 49 16.78 -4.27 5.17
C ALA A 49 17.38 -2.95 4.66
N PHE A 50 16.55 -1.97 4.31
CA PHE A 50 17.02 -0.64 3.91
C PHE A 50 17.80 0.05 5.01
N ARG A 51 17.36 -0.05 6.28
CA ARG A 51 18.09 0.53 7.41
C ARG A 51 19.51 -0.06 7.57
N TYR A 52 19.70 -1.33 7.27
CA TYR A 52 21.02 -1.99 7.34
C TYR A 52 21.89 -1.74 6.10
N LEU A 53 21.30 -1.64 4.91
CA LEU A 53 22.05 -1.53 3.65
C LEU A 53 22.53 -0.11 3.35
N LYS A 54 21.71 0.93 3.56
CA LYS A 54 22.10 2.34 3.41
C LYS A 54 21.16 3.26 4.22
N PRO A 55 21.66 4.38 4.78
CA PRO A 55 20.78 5.39 5.37
C PRO A 55 19.77 5.87 4.33
N VAL A 56 18.49 5.84 4.69
CA VAL A 56 17.39 6.30 3.84
C VAL A 56 17.63 7.77 3.53
N ARG A 57 17.95 8.09 2.26
CA ARG A 57 17.92 9.49 1.81
C ARG A 57 16.47 9.92 1.79
N ASN A 58 16.18 11.00 2.49
CA ASN A 58 14.84 11.56 2.54
C ASN A 58 14.44 12.00 1.12
N ASN A 59 13.58 11.21 0.47
CA ASN A 59 13.16 11.48 -0.90
C ASN A 59 11.79 12.16 -0.87
N GLN A 60 11.79 13.48 -0.91
CA GLN A 60 10.57 14.27 -0.91
C GLN A 60 9.65 13.88 -2.07
N PHE A 61 10.20 13.47 -3.22
CA PHE A 61 9.40 13.00 -4.35
C PHE A 61 8.56 11.76 -4.03
N ALA A 62 9.10 10.82 -3.23
CA ALA A 62 8.37 9.62 -2.84
C ALA A 62 7.12 9.94 -2.01
N LEU A 63 7.20 10.95 -1.14
CA LEU A 63 6.05 11.42 -0.36
C LEU A 63 4.98 12.04 -1.26
N HIS A 64 5.36 12.90 -2.21
CA HIS A 64 4.41 13.49 -3.15
C HIS A 64 3.73 12.42 -4.02
N LEU A 65 4.50 11.45 -4.51
CA LEU A 65 3.96 10.33 -5.29
C LEU A 65 2.94 9.53 -4.49
N LEU A 66 3.25 9.21 -3.23
CA LEU A 66 2.33 8.49 -2.34
C LEU A 66 1.03 9.27 -2.11
N ILE A 67 1.10 10.58 -1.90
CA ILE A 67 -0.08 11.44 -1.73
C ILE A 67 -0.93 11.43 -3.00
N ILE A 68 -0.32 11.60 -4.18
CA ILE A 68 -1.03 11.60 -5.46
C ILE A 68 -1.71 10.24 -5.68
N GLN A 69 -1.01 9.14 -5.43
CA GLN A 69 -1.59 7.79 -5.52
C GLN A 69 -2.74 7.58 -4.53
N ALA A 70 -2.58 8.01 -3.27
CA ALA A 70 -3.62 7.89 -2.27
C ALA A 70 -4.87 8.69 -2.67
N LEU A 71 -4.71 9.93 -3.14
CA LEU A 71 -5.82 10.76 -3.63
C LEU A 71 -6.50 10.16 -4.86
N PHE A 72 -5.72 9.62 -5.80
CA PHE A 72 -6.23 8.95 -6.99
C PHE A 72 -7.11 7.74 -6.62
N PHE A 73 -6.59 6.81 -5.81
CA PHE A 73 -7.35 5.63 -5.41
C PHE A 73 -8.50 5.96 -4.46
N LEU A 74 -8.38 6.97 -3.59
CA LEU A 74 -9.50 7.44 -2.77
C LEU A 74 -10.63 8.00 -3.64
N THR A 75 -10.30 8.81 -4.64
CA THR A 75 -11.27 9.36 -5.58
C THR A 75 -11.99 8.22 -6.29
N LEU A 76 -11.25 7.28 -6.86
CA LEU A 76 -11.84 6.10 -7.51
C LEU A 76 -12.69 5.26 -6.54
N ARG A 77 -12.27 5.10 -5.29
CA ARG A 77 -13.02 4.36 -4.26
C ARG A 77 -14.35 5.02 -3.91
N THR A 78 -14.44 6.35 -3.99
CA THR A 78 -15.69 7.08 -3.76
C THR A 78 -16.62 7.06 -4.96
N TYR A 79 -16.08 6.99 -6.19
CA TYR A 79 -16.86 6.99 -7.43
C TYR A 79 -17.35 5.60 -7.86
N LEU A 80 -16.54 4.56 -7.62
CA LEU A 80 -16.86 3.15 -7.91
C LEU A 80 -17.50 2.51 -6.70
#